data_AF-A0A6G7BY94-F1
#
_entry.id   AF-A0A6G7BY94-F1
#
_cell.length_a   1.000
_cell.length_b   1.000
_cell.length_c   1.000
_cell.angle_alpha   90.00
_cell.angle_beta   90.00
_cell.angle_gamma   90.00
#
_symmetry.space_group_name_H-M   'P 1'
#
loop_
_entity.id
_entity.type
_entity.pdbx_description
1 polymer ?
#
loop_
_entity_poly.entity_id
_entity_poly.type
_entity_poly.pdbx_seq_one_letter_code
_entity_poly.pdbx_strand_id
1 'polypeptide(L)'
;MKYFLSLILLAASIFTKAQIKLDQKDLHNLIAIAELYSYNTDARGDQFAKSIDSLRTPKLNHIVDALIAVGKGDHTILETQFLARPNEEELVLWYVIREIHYNRTNEKVKARPVVAVANEVLSKQIDSRWLLDNYYYRIHGGIASLFNEADLSKYNFNMDSLGFKDDTEKAIFFLNMMDALVGGRFKVLQMMKNNKKILEFCGKLPTFNGKEYFYFKNFDYADFDWIGYDKTVAYNEWHIGSFYSTLIAQFSASAELKDKKRMQEIYFNSILHEPKYFKFTESKDELQAFYDKSK
;
A
#
# COMPACT_ATOMS: atom_id res chain seq x y z
N MET A 1 19.33 -33.70 34.68
CA MET A 1 18.84 -32.38 35.15
C MET A 1 19.69 -31.17 34.72
N LYS A 2 20.54 -31.29 33.68
CA LYS A 2 21.35 -30.16 33.14
C LYS A 2 20.95 -29.71 31.72
N TYR A 3 20.10 -30.47 31.02
CA TYR A 3 19.65 -30.16 29.66
C TYR A 3 18.28 -29.46 29.61
N PHE A 4 17.60 -29.30 30.74
CA PHE A 4 16.30 -28.63 30.81
C PHE A 4 16.41 -27.11 30.97
N LEU A 5 17.51 -26.60 31.52
CA LEU A 5 17.74 -25.15 31.64
C LEU A 5 18.17 -24.49 30.31
N SER A 6 18.78 -25.24 29.40
CA SER A 6 19.25 -24.71 28.11
C SER A 6 18.10 -24.43 27.14
N LEU A 7 16.98 -25.17 27.25
CA LEU A 7 15.81 -24.95 26.39
C LEU A 7 14.94 -23.75 26.85
N ILE A 8 15.00 -23.39 28.14
CA ILE A 8 14.22 -22.27 28.68
C ILE A 8 14.89 -20.91 28.36
N LEU A 9 16.22 -20.88 28.22
CA LEU A 9 16.94 -19.67 27.79
C LEU A 9 16.82 -19.38 26.29
N LEU A 10 16.53 -20.39 25.45
CA LEU A 10 16.25 -20.18 24.02
C LEU A 10 14.80 -19.78 23.75
N ALA A 11 13.89 -20.00 24.70
CA ALA A 11 12.49 -19.58 24.63
C ALA A 11 12.25 -18.19 25.25
N ALA A 12 13.28 -17.52 25.76
CA ALA A 12 13.21 -16.16 26.30
C ALA A 12 13.61 -15.06 25.30
N SER A 13 13.89 -15.41 24.03
CA SER A 13 13.94 -14.45 22.93
C SER A 13 12.56 -14.23 22.30
N ILE A 14 11.48 -14.33 23.10
CA ILE A 14 10.18 -13.83 22.68
C ILE A 14 10.35 -12.32 22.62
N PHE A 15 10.50 -11.85 21.39
CA PHE A 15 10.53 -10.47 20.93
C PHE A 15 9.62 -9.55 21.76
N THR A 16 10.13 -9.01 22.85
CA THR A 16 9.67 -7.72 23.35
C THR A 16 10.16 -6.69 22.35
N LYS A 17 9.41 -6.49 21.25
CA LYS A 17 9.58 -5.26 20.47
C LYS A 17 9.41 -4.13 21.48
N ALA A 18 10.48 -3.39 21.72
CA ALA A 18 10.49 -2.32 22.71
C ALA A 18 9.36 -1.34 22.39
N GLN A 19 8.58 -1.00 23.42
CA GLN A 19 7.65 0.12 23.35
C GLN A 19 8.40 1.36 22.84
N ILE A 20 7.88 2.01 21.80
CA ILE A 20 8.54 3.18 21.23
C ILE A 20 8.37 4.33 22.21
N LYS A 21 9.49 4.77 22.78
CA LYS A 21 9.53 5.90 23.70
C LYS A 21 10.03 7.12 22.95
N LEU A 22 9.11 8.03 22.64
CA LEU A 22 9.42 9.36 22.13
C LEU A 22 9.76 10.29 23.29
N ASP A 23 10.65 11.25 23.04
CA ASP A 23 10.77 12.39 23.94
C ASP A 23 9.54 13.32 23.81
N GLN A 24 9.44 14.31 24.69
CA GLN A 24 8.29 15.21 24.71
C GLN A 24 8.17 16.03 23.42
N LYS A 25 9.29 16.39 22.78
CA LYS A 25 9.32 17.20 21.56
C LYS A 25 8.88 16.36 20.36
N ASP A 26 9.43 15.16 20.22
CA ASP A 26 9.06 14.21 19.16
C ASP A 26 7.59 13.83 19.24
N LEU A 27 7.07 13.53 20.45
CA LEU A 27 5.65 13.24 20.63
C LEU A 27 4.76 14.43 20.26
N HIS A 28 5.13 15.63 20.72
CA HIS A 28 4.38 16.85 20.41
C HIS A 28 4.37 17.13 18.90
N ASN A 29 5.52 17.04 18.24
CA ASN A 29 5.65 17.30 16.81
C ASN A 29 4.94 16.22 15.97
N LEU A 30 5.00 14.95 16.35
CA LEU A 30 4.27 13.88 15.68
C LEU A 30 2.75 14.09 15.74
N ILE A 31 2.23 14.50 16.90
CA ILE A 31 0.81 14.85 17.05
C ILE A 31 0.46 16.03 16.15
N ALA A 32 1.28 17.09 16.14
CA ALA A 32 1.04 18.25 15.29
C ALA A 32 1.06 17.89 13.79
N ILE A 33 1.99 17.02 13.35
CA ILE A 33 1.99 16.46 11.99
C ILE A 33 0.68 15.74 11.70
N ALA A 34 0.23 14.88 12.61
CA ALA A 34 -1.00 14.11 12.42
C ALA A 34 -2.25 15.00 12.36
N GLU A 35 -2.31 16.06 13.16
CA GLU A 35 -3.40 17.03 13.14
C GLU A 35 -3.42 17.82 11.83
N LEU A 36 -2.26 18.31 11.36
CA LEU A 36 -2.13 18.99 10.07
C LEU A 36 -2.55 18.07 8.92
N TYR A 37 -2.06 16.84 8.91
CA TYR A 37 -2.45 15.82 7.92
C TYR A 37 -3.97 15.57 7.94
N SER A 38 -4.60 15.56 9.12
CA SER A 38 -6.04 15.34 9.24
C SER A 38 -6.88 16.42 8.56
N TYR A 39 -6.37 17.63 8.41
CA TYR A 39 -7.03 18.73 7.70
C TYR A 39 -6.71 18.75 6.20
N ASN A 40 -5.62 18.12 5.78
CA ASN A 40 -5.16 18.10 4.39
C ASN A 40 -4.46 16.77 4.11
N THR A 41 -5.26 15.75 3.83
CA THR A 41 -4.77 14.37 3.62
C THR A 41 -3.96 14.21 2.34
N ASP A 42 -4.13 15.11 1.38
CA ASP A 42 -3.33 15.15 0.13
C ASP A 42 -1.98 15.84 0.32
N ALA A 43 -1.71 16.39 1.52
CA ALA A 43 -0.49 17.10 1.86
C ALA A 43 -0.16 18.30 0.93
N ARG A 44 -1.15 18.86 0.24
CA ARG A 44 -0.94 19.85 -0.83
C ARG A 44 -0.71 21.27 -0.31
N GLY A 45 0.08 22.03 -1.05
CA GLY A 45 0.21 23.49 -0.91
C GLY A 45 1.37 23.96 -0.01
N ASP A 46 1.94 25.12 -0.36
CA ASP A 46 3.14 25.66 0.28
C ASP A 46 2.99 25.90 1.78
N GLN A 47 1.79 26.28 2.24
CA GLN A 47 1.53 26.49 3.66
C GLN A 47 1.61 25.18 4.44
N PHE A 48 1.07 24.08 3.89
CA PHE A 48 1.18 22.77 4.51
C PHE A 48 2.64 22.34 4.56
N ALA A 49 3.36 22.44 3.43
CA ALA A 49 4.77 22.07 3.36
C ALA A 49 5.62 22.83 4.38
N LYS A 50 5.46 24.16 4.49
CA LYS A 50 6.17 24.98 5.50
C LYS A 50 5.81 24.58 6.94
N SER A 51 4.54 24.27 7.20
CA SER A 51 4.10 23.88 8.55
C SER A 51 4.69 22.54 8.96
N ILE A 52 4.66 21.55 8.06
CA ILE A 52 5.25 20.22 8.28
C ILE A 52 6.78 20.31 8.41
N ASP A 53 7.44 21.11 7.58
CA ASP A 53 8.90 21.33 7.64
C ASP A 53 9.36 21.93 8.98
N SER A 54 8.54 22.79 9.60
CA SER A 54 8.85 23.37 10.91
C SER A 54 8.82 22.37 12.08
N LEU A 55 8.24 21.19 11.88
CA LEU A 55 8.07 20.16 12.90
C LEU A 55 9.20 19.11 12.91
N ARG A 56 10.26 19.34 12.12
CA ARG A 56 11.39 18.41 12.02
C ARG A 56 12.05 18.11 13.36
N THR A 57 12.37 16.84 13.50
CA THR A 57 13.33 16.29 14.46
C THR A 57 14.07 15.14 13.76
N PRO A 58 15.24 14.69 14.25
CA PRO A 58 15.92 13.54 13.66
C PRO A 58 15.03 12.30 13.49
N LYS A 59 14.06 12.07 14.39
CA LYS A 59 13.10 10.97 14.30
C LYS A 59 11.98 11.19 13.27
N LEU A 60 11.61 12.45 13.01
CA LEU A 60 10.47 12.81 12.16
C LEU A 60 10.86 13.28 10.76
N ASN A 61 12.15 13.47 10.48
CA ASN A 61 12.64 13.99 9.19
C ASN A 61 12.07 13.22 8.00
N HIS A 62 12.12 11.89 8.04
CA HIS A 62 11.65 11.08 6.92
C HIS A 62 10.13 11.22 6.68
N ILE A 63 9.33 11.23 7.74
CA ILE A 63 7.88 11.49 7.66
C ILE A 63 7.61 12.87 7.04
N VAL A 64 8.34 13.89 7.49
CA VAL A 64 8.23 15.26 6.96
C VAL A 64 8.58 15.28 5.47
N ASP A 65 9.69 14.66 5.08
CA ASP A 65 10.15 14.60 3.69
C ASP A 65 9.16 13.87 2.79
N ALA A 66 8.63 12.74 3.26
CA ALA A 66 7.62 11.95 2.55
C ALA A 66 6.32 12.73 2.37
N LEU A 67 5.80 13.41 3.41
CA LEU A 67 4.59 14.23 3.29
C LEU A 67 4.79 15.41 2.32
N ILE A 68 5.96 16.04 2.32
CA ILE A 68 6.29 17.10 1.36
C ILE A 68 6.35 16.53 -0.07
N ALA A 69 6.97 15.35 -0.26
CA ALA A 69 7.03 14.69 -1.56
C ALA A 69 5.63 14.28 -2.07
N VAL A 70 4.77 13.79 -1.18
CA VAL A 70 3.35 13.51 -1.48
C VAL A 70 2.63 14.77 -1.97
N GLY A 71 2.80 15.88 -1.24
CA GLY A 71 2.17 17.15 -1.57
C GLY A 71 2.60 17.75 -2.90
N LYS A 72 3.86 17.55 -3.30
CA LYS A 72 4.38 17.94 -4.62
C LYS A 72 3.77 17.09 -5.73
N GLY A 73 3.63 15.78 -5.49
CA GLY A 73 3.11 14.84 -6.50
C GLY A 73 3.96 14.81 -7.77
N ASP A 74 5.27 15.02 -7.65
CA ASP A 74 6.25 14.93 -8.74
C ASP A 74 7.10 13.67 -8.60
N HIS A 75 8.08 13.48 -9.49
CA HIS A 75 8.94 12.29 -9.52
C HIS A 75 9.74 12.05 -8.23
N THR A 76 9.87 13.04 -7.33
CA THR A 76 10.53 12.90 -6.03
C THR A 76 9.90 11.76 -5.22
N ILE A 77 8.58 11.56 -5.31
CA ILE A 77 7.88 10.48 -4.57
C ILE A 77 8.28 9.07 -5.01
N LEU A 78 8.93 8.93 -6.17
CA LEU A 78 9.41 7.65 -6.69
C LEU A 78 10.85 7.34 -6.28
N GLU A 79 11.50 8.23 -5.52
CA GLU A 79 12.84 7.98 -5.02
C GLU A 79 12.89 6.81 -4.05
N THR A 80 14.00 6.07 -4.05
CA THR A 80 14.19 4.88 -3.21
C THR A 80 13.94 5.17 -1.73
N GLN A 81 14.24 6.37 -1.24
CA GLN A 81 13.99 6.71 0.15
C GLN A 81 12.51 6.65 0.56
N PHE A 82 11.56 6.86 -0.36
CA PHE A 82 10.12 6.76 -0.08
C PHE A 82 9.50 5.43 -0.52
N LEU A 83 10.12 4.73 -1.48
CA LEU A 83 9.65 3.41 -1.93
C LEU A 83 10.23 2.26 -1.11
N ALA A 84 11.38 2.45 -0.47
CA ALA A 84 12.01 1.42 0.35
C ALA A 84 11.21 1.20 1.63
N ARG A 85 11.27 -0.04 2.12
CA ARG A 85 10.64 -0.45 3.37
C ARG A 85 11.15 0.43 4.53
N PRO A 86 10.28 1.18 5.21
CA PRO A 86 10.68 1.93 6.40
C PRO A 86 11.13 1.01 7.54
N ASN A 87 11.86 1.59 8.50
CA ASN A 87 12.21 0.86 9.70
C ASN A 87 10.98 0.66 10.61
N GLU A 88 11.07 -0.28 11.56
CA GLU A 88 9.95 -0.63 12.45
C GLU A 88 9.42 0.55 13.27
N GLU A 89 10.31 1.44 13.73
CA GLU A 89 9.91 2.59 14.52
C GLU A 89 9.06 3.53 13.68
N GLU A 90 9.55 3.88 12.50
CA GLU A 90 8.88 4.78 11.57
C GLU A 90 7.51 4.25 11.12
N LEU A 91 7.41 2.95 10.86
CA LEU A 91 6.14 2.28 10.54
C LEU A 91 5.07 2.51 11.63
N VAL A 92 5.46 2.49 12.91
CA VAL A 92 4.54 2.80 14.02
C VAL A 92 4.22 4.30 14.07
N LEU A 93 5.20 5.18 13.82
CA LEU A 93 4.95 6.64 13.80
C LEU A 93 3.94 7.03 12.72
N TRP A 94 4.03 6.44 11.53
CA TRP A 94 3.01 6.59 10.49
C TRP A 94 1.64 6.07 10.93
N TYR A 95 1.61 5.01 11.73
CA TYR A 95 0.37 4.46 12.26
C TYR A 95 -0.25 5.36 13.35
N VAL A 96 0.57 6.07 14.14
CA VAL A 96 0.09 7.13 15.05
C VAL A 96 -0.64 8.22 14.26
N ILE A 97 -0.08 8.65 13.12
CA ILE A 97 -0.72 9.64 12.24
C ILE A 97 -2.10 9.15 11.79
N ARG A 98 -2.19 7.89 11.33
CA ARG A 98 -3.47 7.27 10.93
C ARG A 98 -4.49 7.27 12.06
N GLU A 99 -4.11 6.80 13.24
CA GLU A 99 -5.04 6.64 14.36
C GLU A 99 -5.52 7.99 14.91
N ILE A 100 -4.65 9.00 14.96
CA ILE A 100 -5.07 10.37 15.29
C ILE A 100 -6.03 10.90 14.22
N HIS A 101 -5.73 10.69 12.94
CA HIS A 101 -6.61 11.10 11.85
C HIS A 101 -8.00 10.46 11.98
N TYR A 102 -8.07 9.14 12.18
CA TYR A 102 -9.34 8.41 12.31
C TYR A 102 -10.10 8.87 13.55
N ASN A 103 -9.42 9.06 14.68
CA ASN A 103 -10.03 9.57 15.91
C ASN A 103 -10.63 10.98 15.74
N ARG A 104 -10.07 11.80 14.84
CA ARG A 104 -10.54 13.18 14.61
C ARG A 104 -11.65 13.29 13.59
N THR A 105 -11.64 12.41 12.59
CA THR A 105 -12.50 12.56 11.41
C THR A 105 -13.68 11.57 11.42
N ASN A 106 -13.61 10.49 12.21
CA ASN A 106 -14.62 9.43 12.13
C ASN A 106 -15.87 9.82 12.91
N GLU A 107 -16.90 10.26 12.19
CA GLU A 107 -18.18 10.71 12.75
C GLU A 107 -18.91 9.62 13.56
N LYS A 108 -18.58 8.34 13.37
CA LYS A 108 -19.19 7.22 14.10
C LYS A 108 -18.59 7.02 15.50
N VAL A 109 -17.48 7.67 15.83
CA VAL A 109 -16.75 7.47 17.09
C VAL A 109 -16.59 8.80 17.82
N LYS A 110 -16.79 8.79 19.15
CA LYS A 110 -16.50 9.97 19.98
C LYS A 110 -14.99 10.18 20.06
N ALA A 111 -14.51 11.31 19.53
CA ALA A 111 -13.11 11.67 19.56
C ALA A 111 -12.53 11.66 21.00
N ARG A 112 -11.40 10.97 21.17
CA ARG A 112 -10.61 10.91 22.40
C ARG A 112 -9.49 11.96 22.36
N PRO A 113 -8.88 12.33 23.50
CA PRO A 113 -7.70 13.19 23.51
C PRO A 113 -6.57 12.62 22.64
N VAL A 114 -6.03 13.42 21.71
CA VAL A 114 -5.03 12.97 20.72
C VAL A 114 -3.76 12.41 21.36
N VAL A 115 -3.33 12.96 22.50
CA VAL A 115 -2.19 12.45 23.28
C VAL A 115 -2.45 11.04 23.80
N ALA A 116 -3.68 10.74 24.22
CA ALA A 116 -4.05 9.40 24.68
C ALA A 116 -4.02 8.39 23.53
N VAL A 117 -4.51 8.78 22.35
CA VAL A 117 -4.45 7.95 21.14
C VAL A 117 -3.01 7.67 20.73
N ALA A 118 -2.15 8.69 20.68
CA ALA A 118 -0.74 8.54 20.35
C ALA A 118 -0.02 7.57 21.31
N ASN A 119 -0.17 7.78 22.62
CA ASN A 119 0.46 6.93 23.63
C ASN A 119 -0.05 5.48 23.58
N GLU A 120 -1.34 5.28 23.33
CA GLU A 120 -1.92 3.95 23.16
C GLU A 120 -1.25 3.20 22.01
N VAL A 121 -1.15 3.84 20.83
CA VAL A 121 -0.51 3.25 19.65
C VAL A 121 0.97 2.94 19.91
N LEU A 122 1.72 3.89 20.48
CA LEU A 122 3.14 3.72 20.80
C LEU A 122 3.41 2.60 21.83
N SER A 123 2.41 2.28 22.66
CA SER A 123 2.48 1.23 23.69
C SER A 123 2.07 -0.17 23.22
N LYS A 124 1.39 -0.27 22.09
CA LYS A 124 0.80 -1.52 21.62
C LYS A 124 1.72 -2.25 20.64
N GLN A 125 1.72 -3.57 20.73
CA GLN A 125 2.21 -4.41 19.65
C GLN A 125 1.15 -4.47 18.55
N ILE A 126 1.51 -4.01 17.36
CA ILE A 126 0.65 -3.96 16.18
C ILE A 126 1.21 -4.92 15.14
N ASP A 127 0.32 -5.57 14.39
CA ASP A 127 0.72 -6.41 13.26
C ASP A 127 1.54 -5.58 12.25
N SER A 128 2.76 -6.02 11.96
CA SER A 128 3.66 -5.28 11.06
C SER A 128 3.09 -5.15 9.65
N ARG A 129 2.20 -6.06 9.24
CA ARG A 129 1.50 -5.99 7.95
C ARG A 129 0.57 -4.79 7.89
N TRP A 130 -0.12 -4.46 8.99
CA TRP A 130 -0.96 -3.27 9.09
C TRP A 130 -0.14 -1.98 9.06
N LEU A 131 1.02 -2.00 9.74
CA LEU A 131 1.89 -0.84 9.76
C LEU A 131 2.46 -0.53 8.37
N LEU A 132 2.92 -1.57 7.67
CA LEU A 132 3.48 -1.44 6.32
C LEU A 132 2.42 -1.04 5.29
N ASP A 133 1.25 -1.67 5.33
CA ASP A 133 0.12 -1.30 4.47
C ASP A 133 -0.28 0.16 4.68
N ASN A 134 -0.40 0.58 5.95
CA ASN A 134 -0.68 1.98 6.26
C ASN A 134 0.38 2.92 5.67
N TYR A 135 1.67 2.62 5.80
CA TYR A 135 2.72 3.47 5.24
C TYR A 135 2.51 3.71 3.74
N TYR A 136 2.39 2.64 2.96
CA TYR A 136 2.22 2.77 1.51
C TYR A 136 0.90 3.42 1.13
N TYR A 137 -0.17 3.14 1.87
CA TYR A 137 -1.43 3.84 1.73
C TYR A 137 -1.30 5.35 1.98
N ARG A 138 -0.47 5.82 2.92
CA ARG A 138 -0.32 7.28 3.17
C ARG A 138 0.46 8.00 2.08
N ILE A 139 1.43 7.34 1.45
CA ILE A 139 2.20 7.97 0.36
C ILE A 139 1.53 7.84 -1.02
N HIS A 140 0.50 6.99 -1.14
CA HIS A 140 -0.11 6.65 -2.42
C HIS A 140 -0.69 7.85 -3.18
N GLY A 141 -1.13 8.90 -2.47
CA GLY A 141 -1.78 10.08 -3.07
C GLY A 141 -0.83 10.88 -3.95
N GLY A 142 0.44 10.95 -3.56
CA GLY A 142 1.49 11.59 -4.36
C GLY A 142 1.75 10.84 -5.65
N ILE A 143 1.80 9.51 -5.57
CA ILE A 143 1.99 8.61 -6.73
C ILE A 143 0.79 8.70 -7.69
N ALA A 144 -0.42 8.66 -7.15
CA ALA A 144 -1.65 8.80 -7.92
C ALA A 144 -1.71 10.16 -8.63
N SER A 145 -1.33 11.23 -7.92
CA SER A 145 -1.27 12.59 -8.46
C SER A 145 -0.26 12.69 -9.61
N LEU A 146 0.96 12.16 -9.43
CA LEU A 146 1.99 12.11 -10.47
C LEU A 146 1.48 11.37 -11.71
N PHE A 147 0.90 10.19 -11.52
CA PHE A 147 0.49 9.32 -12.62
C PHE A 147 -0.75 9.78 -13.39
N ASN A 148 -1.44 10.84 -12.94
CA ASN A 148 -2.48 11.46 -13.77
C ASN A 148 -1.89 12.03 -15.07
N GLU A 149 -0.68 12.59 -15.00
CA GLU A 149 -0.04 13.29 -16.13
C GLU A 149 1.25 12.62 -16.62
N ALA A 150 1.94 11.88 -15.75
CA ALA A 150 3.23 11.29 -16.08
C ALA A 150 3.13 9.97 -16.86
N ASP A 151 4.17 9.72 -17.67
CA ASP A 151 4.47 8.41 -18.23
C ASP A 151 5.58 7.76 -17.40
N LEU A 152 5.22 6.67 -16.70
CA LEU A 152 6.12 5.94 -15.82
C LEU A 152 6.67 4.66 -16.46
N SER A 153 6.46 4.43 -17.76
CA SER A 153 6.89 3.22 -18.48
C SER A 153 8.40 2.95 -18.43
N LYS A 154 9.20 3.99 -18.19
CA LYS A 154 10.67 3.89 -18.05
C LYS A 154 11.12 3.54 -16.63
N TYR A 155 10.21 3.56 -15.66
CA TYR A 155 10.53 3.24 -14.27
C TYR A 155 10.39 1.75 -14.01
N ASN A 156 11.27 1.25 -13.15
CA ASN A 156 11.24 -0.12 -12.64
C ASN A 156 11.26 -0.07 -11.11
N PHE A 157 10.15 -0.51 -10.50
CA PHE A 157 10.09 -0.76 -9.07
C PHE A 157 10.79 -2.10 -8.78
N ASN A 158 12.10 -2.00 -8.54
CA ASN A 158 12.92 -3.15 -8.17
C ASN A 158 12.70 -3.52 -6.69
N MET A 159 11.62 -4.25 -6.41
CA MET A 159 11.21 -4.69 -5.07
C MET A 159 12.29 -5.51 -4.36
N ASP A 160 13.17 -6.18 -5.09
CA ASP A 160 14.28 -6.94 -4.49
C ASP A 160 15.36 -6.03 -3.88
N SER A 161 15.38 -4.75 -4.28
CA SER A 161 16.29 -3.73 -3.73
C SER A 161 15.66 -2.82 -2.67
N LEU A 162 14.35 -2.93 -2.42
CA LEU A 162 13.60 -2.04 -1.53
C LEU A 162 13.62 -2.49 -0.06
N GLY A 163 14.34 -3.56 0.28
CA GLY A 163 14.56 -3.97 1.68
C GLY A 163 13.38 -4.69 2.35
N PHE A 164 12.41 -5.19 1.58
CA PHE A 164 11.33 -6.04 2.09
C PHE A 164 11.84 -7.33 2.72
N LYS A 165 11.24 -7.73 3.84
CA LYS A 165 11.67 -8.90 4.62
C LYS A 165 11.26 -10.23 4.00
N ASP A 166 10.10 -10.25 3.35
CA ASP A 166 9.49 -11.45 2.80
C ASP A 166 8.53 -11.11 1.65
N ASP A 167 7.95 -12.15 1.06
CA ASP A 167 7.01 -12.01 -0.05
C ASP A 167 5.67 -11.37 0.36
N THR A 168 5.29 -11.41 1.66
CA THR A 168 4.10 -10.72 2.16
C THR A 168 4.30 -9.21 2.05
N GLU A 169 5.44 -8.71 2.50
CA GLU A 169 5.75 -7.28 2.41
C GLU A 169 5.88 -6.79 0.96
N LYS A 170 6.47 -7.61 0.07
CA LYS A 170 6.51 -7.32 -1.37
C LYS A 170 5.10 -7.23 -1.96
N ALA A 171 4.21 -8.14 -1.58
CA ALA A 171 2.83 -8.12 -2.04
C ALA A 171 2.05 -6.90 -1.52
N ILE A 172 2.24 -6.52 -0.26
CA ILE A 172 1.64 -5.29 0.30
C ILE A 172 2.07 -4.05 -0.49
N PHE A 173 3.37 -3.93 -0.77
CA PHE A 173 3.89 -2.84 -1.61
C PHE A 173 3.26 -2.88 -3.01
N PHE A 174 3.34 -4.02 -3.68
CA PHE A 174 2.82 -4.19 -5.04
C PHE A 174 1.33 -3.78 -5.13
N LEU A 175 0.50 -4.29 -4.22
CA LEU A 175 -0.94 -4.02 -4.20
C LEU A 175 -1.24 -2.54 -3.93
N ASN A 176 -0.51 -1.90 -3.00
CA ASN A 176 -0.66 -0.46 -2.76
C ASN A 176 -0.23 0.38 -3.96
N MET A 177 0.88 0.03 -4.62
CA MET A 177 1.32 0.75 -5.83
C MET A 177 0.32 0.60 -6.97
N MET A 178 -0.22 -0.60 -7.19
CA MET A 178 -1.24 -0.82 -8.21
C MET A 178 -2.53 -0.05 -7.91
N ASP A 179 -2.95 0.01 -6.65
CA ASP A 179 -4.10 0.82 -6.26
C ASP A 179 -3.86 2.32 -6.52
N ALA A 180 -2.67 2.83 -6.18
CA ALA A 180 -2.27 4.22 -6.44
C ALA A 180 -2.27 4.58 -7.93
N LEU A 181 -1.77 3.68 -8.78
CA LEU A 181 -1.62 3.92 -10.20
C LEU A 181 -2.94 3.77 -10.95
N VAL A 182 -3.70 2.70 -10.70
CA VAL A 182 -4.85 2.35 -11.56
C VAL A 182 -6.15 2.06 -10.83
N GLY A 183 -6.11 1.80 -9.52
CA GLY A 183 -7.19 1.30 -8.66
C GLY A 183 -8.61 1.61 -9.15
N GLY A 184 -9.24 2.67 -8.63
CA GLY A 184 -10.59 3.05 -9.04
C GLY A 184 -10.70 3.53 -10.51
N ARG A 185 -9.59 4.01 -11.09
CA ARG A 185 -9.58 4.62 -12.45
C ARG A 185 -9.99 3.62 -13.51
N PHE A 186 -9.47 2.39 -13.45
CA PHE A 186 -9.77 1.37 -14.47
C PHE A 186 -11.23 0.93 -14.40
N LYS A 187 -11.79 0.81 -13.19
CA LYS A 187 -13.22 0.53 -12.99
C LYS A 187 -14.10 1.60 -13.64
N VAL A 188 -13.79 2.88 -13.42
CA VAL A 188 -14.54 4.00 -14.04
C VAL A 188 -14.43 3.97 -15.57
N LEU A 189 -13.23 3.79 -16.11
CA LEU A 189 -13.03 3.73 -17.56
C LEU A 189 -13.73 2.53 -18.20
N GLN A 190 -13.78 1.38 -17.51
CA GLN A 190 -14.51 0.20 -17.95
C GLN A 190 -16.02 0.44 -18.00
N MET A 191 -16.59 1.08 -16.96
CA MET A 191 -18.00 1.49 -16.95
C MET A 191 -18.33 2.46 -18.10
N MET A 192 -17.41 3.36 -18.42
CA MET A 192 -17.51 4.27 -19.57
C MET A 192 -17.24 3.60 -20.93
N LYS A 193 -16.89 2.31 -20.94
CA LYS A 193 -16.47 1.55 -22.14
C LYS A 193 -15.30 2.20 -22.89
N ASN A 194 -14.42 2.89 -22.17
CA ASN A 194 -13.28 3.59 -22.75
C ASN A 194 -12.02 2.72 -22.84
N ASN A 195 -12.12 1.65 -23.64
CA ASN A 195 -11.06 0.64 -23.79
C ASN A 195 -9.72 1.24 -24.26
N LYS A 196 -9.76 2.24 -25.14
CA LYS A 196 -8.55 2.93 -25.63
C LYS A 196 -7.81 3.62 -24.48
N LYS A 197 -8.54 4.30 -23.58
CA LYS A 197 -7.93 5.01 -22.45
C LYS A 197 -7.38 4.04 -21.40
N ILE A 198 -8.02 2.90 -21.20
CA ILE A 198 -7.47 1.82 -20.34
C ILE A 198 -6.10 1.40 -20.87
N LEU A 199 -6.00 1.05 -22.16
CA LEU A 199 -4.73 0.63 -22.75
C LEU A 199 -3.68 1.75 -22.80
N GLU A 200 -4.10 3.00 -22.99
CA GLU A 200 -3.20 4.16 -22.88
C GLU A 200 -2.56 4.23 -21.50
N PHE A 201 -3.34 4.09 -20.42
CA PHE A 201 -2.79 4.07 -19.06
C PHE A 201 -1.93 2.84 -18.80
N CYS A 202 -2.32 1.66 -19.29
CA CYS A 202 -1.49 0.46 -19.19
C CYS A 202 -0.09 0.68 -19.78
N GLY A 203 -0.02 1.37 -20.94
CA GLY A 203 1.24 1.68 -21.60
C GLY A 203 2.14 2.67 -20.84
N LYS A 204 1.61 3.38 -19.85
CA LYS A 204 2.35 4.34 -18.99
C LYS A 204 2.79 3.73 -17.66
N LEU A 205 2.40 2.50 -17.34
CA LEU A 205 2.69 1.91 -16.04
C LEU A 205 4.17 1.53 -15.90
N PRO A 206 4.74 1.64 -14.69
CA PRO A 206 6.07 1.15 -14.42
C PRO A 206 6.11 -0.38 -14.48
N THR A 207 7.32 -0.90 -14.55
CA THR A 207 7.59 -2.34 -14.38
C THR A 207 7.88 -2.66 -12.91
N PHE A 208 7.68 -3.90 -12.52
CA PHE A 208 8.04 -4.46 -11.22
C PHE A 208 9.06 -5.57 -11.44
N ASN A 209 10.27 -5.40 -10.88
CA ASN A 209 11.41 -6.29 -11.14
C ASN A 209 11.63 -6.57 -12.64
N GLY A 210 11.48 -5.53 -13.48
CA GLY A 210 11.69 -5.58 -14.93
C GLY A 210 10.57 -6.25 -15.73
N LYS A 211 9.45 -6.60 -15.09
CA LYS A 211 8.28 -7.18 -15.76
C LYS A 211 7.06 -6.29 -15.62
N GLU A 212 6.11 -6.42 -16.53
CA GLU A 212 4.82 -5.74 -16.41
C GLU A 212 4.05 -6.28 -15.19
N TYR A 213 3.20 -5.42 -14.61
CA TYR A 213 2.51 -5.70 -13.35
C TYR A 213 1.71 -7.01 -13.34
N PHE A 214 1.15 -7.43 -14.48
CA PHE A 214 0.33 -8.64 -14.55
C PHE A 214 1.14 -9.93 -14.38
N TYR A 215 2.48 -9.87 -14.46
CA TYR A 215 3.35 -11.02 -14.14
C TYR A 215 3.49 -11.29 -12.63
N PHE A 216 3.07 -10.35 -11.76
CA PHE A 216 3.15 -10.55 -10.32
C PHE A 216 2.02 -11.49 -9.86
N LYS A 217 2.39 -12.65 -9.32
CA LYS A 217 1.46 -13.71 -8.88
C LYS A 217 1.72 -14.22 -7.47
N ASN A 218 2.66 -13.62 -6.74
CA ASN A 218 3.11 -14.12 -5.44
C ASN A 218 2.19 -13.62 -4.32
N PHE A 219 1.03 -14.26 -4.18
CA PHE A 219 0.06 -13.98 -3.11
C PHE A 219 -0.14 -15.16 -2.15
N ASP A 220 0.85 -16.05 -2.06
CA ASP A 220 0.83 -17.25 -1.20
C ASP A 220 1.32 -16.94 0.23
N TYR A 221 0.69 -15.96 0.88
CA TYR A 221 0.92 -15.61 2.29
C TYR A 221 -0.35 -15.79 3.10
N ALA A 222 -0.19 -15.90 4.43
CA ALA A 222 -1.33 -15.96 5.34
C ALA A 222 -2.09 -14.63 5.30
N ASP A 223 -3.39 -14.71 5.01
CA ASP A 223 -4.28 -13.56 4.98
C ASP A 223 -4.33 -12.86 6.35
N PHE A 224 -4.76 -11.61 6.35
CA PHE A 224 -4.88 -10.78 7.54
C PHE A 224 -5.96 -9.74 7.36
N ASP A 225 -6.24 -8.99 8.42
CA ASP A 225 -7.26 -7.96 8.35
C ASP A 225 -6.73 -6.71 7.63
N TRP A 226 -7.51 -6.18 6.70
CA TRP A 226 -7.40 -4.79 6.27
C TRP A 226 -8.26 -3.93 7.20
N ILE A 227 -7.62 -2.97 7.86
CA ILE A 227 -8.30 -2.08 8.81
C ILE A 227 -8.65 -0.77 8.11
N GLY A 228 -9.86 -0.74 7.56
CA GLY A 228 -10.46 0.45 6.97
C GLY A 228 -10.85 1.49 8.00
N TYR A 229 -11.49 2.54 7.51
CA TYR A 229 -11.95 3.66 8.32
C TYR A 229 -13.14 3.29 9.22
N ASP A 230 -14.07 2.51 8.68
CA ASP A 230 -15.33 2.14 9.33
C ASP A 230 -15.66 0.65 9.26
N LYS A 231 -14.78 -0.14 8.66
CA LYS A 231 -14.93 -1.59 8.55
C LYS A 231 -13.58 -2.30 8.54
N THR A 232 -13.62 -3.55 8.97
CA THR A 232 -12.53 -4.51 8.84
C THR A 232 -12.98 -5.62 7.89
N VAL A 233 -12.16 -5.95 6.91
CA VAL A 233 -12.37 -7.06 5.97
C VAL A 233 -11.06 -7.82 5.76
N ALA A 234 -11.12 -8.99 5.12
CA ALA A 234 -9.91 -9.71 4.74
C ALA A 234 -9.09 -8.89 3.73
N TYR A 235 -7.78 -8.81 3.96
CA TYR A 235 -6.84 -8.03 3.16
C TYR A 235 -6.84 -8.48 1.71
N ASN A 236 -6.76 -9.80 1.50
CA ASN A 236 -6.75 -10.36 0.17
C ASN A 236 -8.07 -10.14 -0.57
N GLU A 237 -9.22 -10.22 0.10
CA GLU A 237 -10.51 -9.92 -0.51
C GLU A 237 -10.55 -8.49 -1.05
N TRP A 238 -10.07 -7.52 -0.27
CA TRP A 238 -10.03 -6.11 -0.68
C TRP A 238 -9.01 -5.86 -1.81
N HIS A 239 -7.74 -6.18 -1.58
CA HIS A 239 -6.66 -5.77 -2.47
C HIS A 239 -6.50 -6.69 -3.69
N ILE A 240 -6.57 -8.02 -3.53
CA ILE A 240 -6.49 -8.93 -4.68
C ILE A 240 -7.76 -8.81 -5.54
N GLY A 241 -8.93 -8.56 -4.94
CA GLY A 241 -10.15 -8.26 -5.69
C GLY A 241 -10.04 -6.99 -6.54
N SER A 242 -9.45 -5.92 -6.00
CA SER A 242 -9.13 -4.70 -6.76
C SER A 242 -8.14 -4.98 -7.91
N PHE A 243 -7.12 -5.80 -7.64
CA PHE A 243 -6.16 -6.19 -8.66
C PHE A 243 -6.79 -7.05 -9.78
N TYR A 244 -7.70 -7.96 -9.45
CA TYR A 244 -8.52 -8.67 -10.45
C TYR A 244 -9.29 -7.72 -11.35
N SER A 245 -9.94 -6.70 -10.76
CA SER A 245 -10.69 -5.71 -11.52
C SER A 245 -9.79 -4.98 -12.53
N THR A 246 -8.55 -4.68 -12.14
CA THR A 246 -7.53 -4.09 -13.02
C THR A 246 -7.14 -5.02 -14.17
N LEU A 247 -6.86 -6.29 -13.87
CA LEU A 247 -6.47 -7.29 -14.88
C LEU A 247 -7.60 -7.57 -15.87
N ILE A 248 -8.83 -7.74 -15.37
CA ILE A 248 -10.01 -7.96 -16.21
C ILE A 248 -10.26 -6.74 -17.11
N ALA A 249 -10.13 -5.52 -16.59
CA ALA A 249 -10.30 -4.31 -17.39
C ALA A 249 -9.30 -4.25 -18.57
N GLN A 250 -8.02 -4.54 -18.33
CA GLN A 250 -7.01 -4.59 -19.41
C GLN A 250 -7.27 -5.75 -20.39
N PHE A 251 -7.59 -6.94 -19.87
CA PHE A 251 -7.90 -8.12 -20.67
C PHE A 251 -9.09 -7.85 -21.60
N SER A 252 -10.20 -7.36 -21.07
CA SER A 252 -11.39 -7.02 -21.85
C SER A 252 -11.12 -5.92 -22.87
N ALA A 253 -10.39 -4.86 -22.49
CA ALA A 253 -10.03 -3.79 -23.42
C ALA A 253 -9.18 -4.31 -24.60
N SER A 254 -8.25 -5.23 -24.34
CA SER A 254 -7.43 -5.88 -25.37
C SER A 254 -8.27 -6.78 -26.29
N ALA A 255 -9.21 -7.54 -25.71
CA ALA A 255 -10.12 -8.40 -26.46
C ALA A 255 -11.03 -7.60 -27.41
N GLU A 256 -11.63 -6.52 -26.92
CA GLU A 256 -12.51 -5.63 -27.70
C GLU A 256 -11.77 -4.95 -28.86
N LEU A 257 -10.49 -4.61 -28.66
CA LEU A 257 -9.63 -4.05 -29.71
C LEU A 257 -8.97 -5.14 -30.58
N LYS A 258 -9.38 -6.40 -30.43
CA LYS A 258 -8.94 -7.57 -31.21
C LYS A 258 -7.43 -7.86 -31.13
N ASP A 259 -6.77 -7.43 -30.06
CA ASP A 259 -5.37 -7.78 -29.78
C ASP A 259 -5.28 -9.13 -29.05
N LYS A 260 -5.41 -10.21 -29.84
CA LYS A 260 -5.42 -11.58 -29.32
C LYS A 260 -4.11 -11.96 -28.63
N LYS A 261 -2.96 -11.51 -29.14
CA LYS A 261 -1.65 -11.85 -28.57
C LYS A 261 -1.53 -11.25 -27.17
N ARG A 262 -1.87 -9.97 -27.02
CA ARG A 262 -1.82 -9.30 -25.72
C ARG A 262 -2.80 -9.89 -24.72
N MET A 263 -4.02 -10.19 -25.17
CA MET A 263 -5.03 -10.86 -24.35
C MET A 263 -4.54 -12.20 -23.80
N GLN A 264 -3.94 -13.04 -24.64
CA GLN A 264 -3.37 -14.33 -24.22
C GLN A 264 -2.20 -14.16 -23.24
N GLU A 265 -1.32 -13.19 -23.51
CA GLU A 265 -0.19 -12.89 -22.64
C GLU A 265 -0.66 -12.49 -21.23
N ILE A 266 -1.65 -11.60 -21.12
CA ILE A 266 -2.23 -11.20 -19.83
C ILE A 266 -2.84 -12.40 -19.12
N TYR A 267 -3.63 -13.21 -19.83
CA TYR A 267 -4.31 -14.36 -19.23
C TYR A 267 -3.31 -15.37 -18.64
N PHE A 268 -2.41 -15.92 -19.47
CA PHE A 268 -1.51 -17.00 -19.06
C PHE A 268 -0.41 -16.56 -18.08
N ASN A 269 -0.06 -15.28 -18.04
CA ASN A 269 1.01 -14.80 -17.17
C ASN A 269 0.52 -14.14 -15.87
N SER A 270 -0.79 -14.04 -15.66
CA SER A 270 -1.37 -13.40 -14.47
C SER A 270 -2.18 -14.36 -13.60
N ILE A 271 -2.71 -13.85 -12.50
CA ILE A 271 -3.61 -14.60 -11.62
C ILE A 271 -4.94 -14.96 -12.29
N LEU A 272 -5.25 -14.44 -13.49
CA LEU A 272 -6.42 -14.84 -14.28
C LEU A 272 -6.36 -16.32 -14.72
N HIS A 273 -5.17 -16.94 -14.75
CA HIS A 273 -4.98 -18.36 -15.08
C HIS A 273 -4.59 -19.21 -13.85
N GLU A 274 -4.77 -18.69 -12.64
CA GLU A 274 -4.39 -19.36 -11.39
C GLU A 274 -5.61 -19.68 -10.52
N PRO A 275 -6.22 -20.88 -10.63
CA PRO A 275 -7.49 -21.21 -9.98
C PRO A 275 -7.55 -20.97 -8.47
N LYS A 276 -6.41 -21.13 -7.77
CA LYS A 276 -6.30 -20.88 -6.33
C LYS A 276 -6.68 -19.45 -5.92
N TYR A 277 -6.59 -18.49 -6.84
CA TYR A 277 -6.92 -17.09 -6.59
C TYR A 277 -8.34 -16.69 -7.05
N PHE A 278 -9.08 -17.54 -7.78
CA PHE A 278 -10.38 -17.15 -8.35
C PHE A 278 -11.42 -16.77 -7.28
N LYS A 279 -11.27 -17.27 -6.05
CA LYS A 279 -12.12 -16.91 -4.91
C LYS A 279 -12.17 -15.42 -4.57
N PHE A 280 -11.23 -14.62 -5.08
CA PHE A 280 -11.15 -13.18 -4.82
C PHE A 280 -11.82 -12.31 -5.90
N THR A 281 -12.53 -12.92 -6.87
CA THR A 281 -13.25 -12.18 -7.90
C THR A 281 -14.68 -12.69 -8.08
N GLU A 282 -15.57 -11.78 -8.48
CA GLU A 282 -16.95 -12.11 -8.85
C GLU A 282 -17.00 -12.95 -10.15
N SER A 283 -15.99 -12.82 -11.03
CA SER A 283 -15.87 -13.57 -12.30
C SER A 283 -15.29 -14.99 -12.12
N LYS A 284 -15.30 -15.56 -10.92
CA LYS A 284 -14.66 -16.85 -10.61
C LYS A 284 -15.14 -17.99 -11.51
N ASP A 285 -16.45 -18.05 -11.80
CA ASP A 285 -17.05 -19.14 -12.57
C ASP A 285 -16.67 -19.04 -14.05
N GLU A 286 -16.56 -17.80 -14.58
CA GLU A 286 -16.10 -17.53 -15.94
C GLU A 286 -14.61 -17.88 -16.11
N LEU A 287 -13.78 -17.48 -15.15
CA LEU A 287 -12.36 -17.81 -15.13
C LEU A 287 -12.13 -19.32 -15.03
N GLN A 288 -12.93 -20.01 -14.20
CA GLN A 288 -12.89 -21.47 -14.10
C GLN A 288 -13.24 -22.13 -15.44
N ALA A 289 -14.29 -21.67 -16.12
CA ALA A 289 -14.68 -22.17 -17.43
C ALA A 289 -13.60 -21.91 -18.50
N PHE A 290 -12.90 -20.77 -18.47
CA PHE A 290 -11.77 -20.51 -19.38
C PHE A 290 -10.58 -21.41 -19.05
N TYR A 291 -10.26 -21.58 -17.77
CA TYR A 291 -9.15 -22.42 -17.34
C TYR A 291 -9.34 -23.87 -17.80
N ASP A 292 -10.53 -24.43 -17.60
CA ASP A 292 -10.85 -25.80 -17.99
C ASP A 292 -10.83 -26.02 -19.52
N LYS A 293 -11.11 -24.98 -20.32
CA LYS A 293 -10.97 -25.02 -21.78
C LYS A 293 -9.53 -24.86 -22.28
N SER A 294 -8.64 -24.33 -21.43
CA SER A 294 -7.24 -24.07 -21.76
C SER A 294 -6.29 -25.23 -21.42
N LYS A 295 -6.78 -26.24 -20.70
CA LYS A 295 -6.11 -27.52 -20.44
C LYS A 295 -6.10 -28.38 -21.71
#